data_AF-A0A956Z1N4-F1
#
_entry.id   AF-A0A956Z1N4-F1
#
_cell.length_a   1.000
_cell.length_b   1.000
_cell.length_c   1.000
_cell.angle_alpha   90.00
_cell.angle_beta   90.00
_cell.angle_gamma   90.00
#
_symmetry.space_group_name_H-M   'P 1'
#
loop_
_entity.id
_entity.type
_entity.pdbx_description
1 polymer ?
#
loop_
_entity_poly.entity_id
_entity_poly.type
_entity_poly.pdbx_seq_one_letter_code
_entity_poly.pdbx_strand_id
1 'polypeptide(L)'
;MEAHTKNHVELDERTYDELVYEMLGSMESLGHYTGRPSHMFSFPVGRYDDLTLEVAAQMPIWRAVTTQSGALHTTDNRFELARTRIHFDTSVDALAAILRDN
;
A
#
# COMPACT_ATOMS: atom_id res chain seq x y z
N MET A 1 11.40 -2.38 5.14
CA MET A 1 10.73 -3.37 4.27
C MET A 1 9.29 -3.27 4.66
N GLU A 2 8.41 -3.13 3.66
CA GLU A 2 7.03 -2.74 3.92
C GLU A 2 6.07 -3.85 3.51
N ALA A 3 4.90 -3.88 4.14
CA ALA A 3 3.94 -4.96 4.02
C ALA A 3 3.14 -4.91 2.71
N HIS A 4 2.81 -6.10 2.20
CA HIS A 4 2.02 -6.31 0.99
C HIS A 4 1.11 -7.55 1.13
N THR A 5 0.46 -7.68 2.29
CA THR A 5 -0.29 -8.88 2.76
C THR A 5 0.56 -10.12 3.01
N LYS A 6 -0.05 -11.18 3.56
CA LYS A 6 0.61 -12.48 3.77
C LYS A 6 0.59 -13.32 2.49
N ASN A 7 -0.52 -13.30 1.76
CA ASN A 7 -0.77 -14.21 0.64
C ASN A 7 -1.16 -13.52 -0.67
N HIS A 8 -1.05 -12.19 -0.76
CA HIS A 8 -1.38 -11.42 -1.96
C HIS A 8 -2.85 -11.61 -2.41
N VAL A 9 -3.77 -11.69 -1.45
CA VAL A 9 -5.21 -11.71 -1.72
C VAL A 9 -5.72 -10.30 -1.99
N GLU A 10 -6.73 -10.16 -2.85
CA GLU A 10 -7.49 -8.91 -2.96
C GLU A 10 -8.19 -8.65 -1.62
N LEU A 11 -8.18 -7.40 -1.15
CA LEU A 11 -8.63 -7.08 0.21
C LEU A 11 -10.08 -6.57 0.28
N ASP A 12 -10.71 -6.30 -0.86
CA ASP A 12 -12.15 -6.10 -0.94
C ASP A 12 -12.92 -7.42 -0.68
N GLU A 13 -14.14 -7.28 -0.13
CA GLU A 13 -15.04 -8.40 0.15
C GLU A 13 -14.46 -9.44 1.12
N ARG A 14 -13.58 -9.01 2.03
CA ARG A 14 -12.98 -9.85 3.08
C ARG A 14 -13.64 -9.66 4.42
N THR A 15 -13.53 -10.68 5.26
CA THR A 15 -13.91 -10.60 6.67
C THR A 15 -12.85 -9.83 7.48
N TYR A 16 -13.25 -9.28 8.62
CA TYR A 16 -12.34 -8.60 9.55
C TYR A 16 -11.13 -9.48 9.93
N ASP A 17 -11.37 -10.76 10.24
CA ASP A 17 -10.30 -11.68 10.65
C ASP A 17 -9.30 -11.97 9.52
N GLU A 18 -9.79 -12.09 8.28
CA GLU A 18 -8.93 -12.23 7.10
C GLU A 18 -8.09 -10.97 6.88
N LEU A 19 -8.69 -9.77 6.99
CA LEU A 19 -7.97 -8.50 6.87
C LEU A 19 -6.88 -8.36 7.94
N VAL A 20 -7.19 -8.69 9.20
CA VAL A 20 -6.20 -8.66 10.29
C VAL A 20 -5.06 -9.63 10.02
N TYR A 21 -5.37 -10.87 9.64
CA TYR A 21 -4.37 -11.87 9.34
C TYR A 21 -3.45 -11.45 8.19
N GLU A 22 -4.03 -10.96 7.09
CA GLU A 22 -3.28 -10.55 5.90
C GLU A 22 -2.44 -9.30 6.17
N MET A 23 -3.04 -8.27 6.76
CA MET A 23 -2.39 -6.97 6.93
C MET A 23 -1.43 -6.98 8.14
N LEU A 24 -1.94 -7.12 9.37
CA LEU A 24 -1.12 -7.07 10.58
C LEU A 24 -0.14 -8.25 10.62
N GLY A 25 -0.59 -9.46 10.27
CA GLY A 25 0.28 -10.63 10.26
C GLY A 25 1.48 -10.46 9.34
N SER A 26 1.34 -9.78 8.19
CA SER A 26 2.46 -9.50 7.29
C SER A 26 3.44 -8.48 7.87
N MET A 27 2.94 -7.44 8.54
CA MET A 27 3.75 -6.43 9.24
C MET A 27 4.54 -7.05 10.40
N GLU A 28 3.91 -7.91 11.20
CA GLU A 28 4.56 -8.63 12.30
C GLU A 28 5.61 -9.61 11.80
N SER A 29 5.33 -10.31 10.69
CA SER A 29 6.30 -11.21 10.05
C SER A 29 7.54 -10.43 9.61
N LEU A 30 7.37 -9.27 8.97
CA LEU A 30 8.48 -8.38 8.61
C LEU A 30 9.23 -7.88 9.84
N GLY A 31 8.50 -7.46 10.89
CA GLY A 31 9.08 -7.06 12.16
C GLY A 31 10.00 -8.12 12.75
N HIS A 32 9.52 -9.36 12.81
CA HIS A 32 10.25 -10.49 13.35
C HIS A 32 11.50 -10.83 12.54
N TYR A 33 11.38 -10.98 11.22
CA TYR A 33 12.49 -11.47 10.38
C TYR A 33 13.52 -10.39 10.03
N THR A 34 13.12 -9.11 10.04
CA THR A 34 14.03 -8.02 9.68
C THR A 34 14.58 -7.25 10.87
N GLY A 35 13.99 -7.45 12.06
CA GLY A 35 14.28 -6.64 13.25
C GLY A 35 13.85 -5.17 13.12
N ARG A 36 13.01 -4.84 12.13
CA ARG A 36 12.52 -3.47 11.87
C ARG A 36 11.00 -3.48 11.68
N PRO A 37 10.25 -2.59 12.35
CA PRO A 37 8.81 -2.47 12.13
C PRO A 37 8.50 -2.03 10.70
N SER A 38 7.38 -2.52 10.15
CA SER A 38 6.77 -2.02 8.92
C SER A 38 5.83 -0.87 9.26
N HIS A 39 5.87 0.21 8.48
CA HIS A 39 5.03 1.39 8.69
C HIS A 39 4.23 1.78 7.44
N MET A 40 4.60 1.25 6.27
CA MET A 40 3.86 1.44 5.04
C MET A 40 3.17 0.14 4.64
N PHE A 41 2.12 0.26 3.83
CA PHE A 41 1.39 -0.87 3.28
C PHE A 41 1.08 -0.65 1.80
N SER A 42 1.11 -1.71 0.98
CA SER A 42 0.62 -1.67 -0.41
C SER A 42 -0.56 -2.62 -0.53
N PHE A 43 -1.70 -2.16 -1.04
CA PHE A 43 -2.83 -3.05 -1.30
C PHE A 43 -2.51 -3.94 -2.51
N PRO A 44 -2.65 -5.29 -2.42
CA PRO A 44 -2.52 -6.19 -3.56
C PRO A 44 -3.44 -5.75 -4.69
N VAL A 45 -2.88 -5.65 -5.89
CA VAL A 45 -3.55 -5.16 -7.12
C VAL A 45 -4.27 -3.80 -6.99
N GLY A 46 -4.13 -3.10 -5.86
CA GLY A 46 -4.83 -1.86 -5.52
C GLY A 46 -6.31 -2.03 -5.16
N ARG A 47 -6.75 -3.24 -4.79
CA ARG A 47 -8.14 -3.52 -4.38
C ARG A 47 -8.30 -3.39 -2.85
N TYR A 48 -9.31 -2.64 -2.45
CA TYR A 48 -9.71 -2.39 -1.06
C TYR A 48 -11.14 -1.83 -1.07
N ASP A 49 -11.81 -1.93 0.08
CA ASP A 49 -13.13 -1.35 0.34
C ASP A 49 -13.14 -0.58 1.69
N ASP A 50 -14.31 -0.07 2.08
CA ASP A 50 -14.45 0.73 3.32
C ASP A 50 -14.02 -0.07 4.56
N LEU A 51 -14.39 -1.34 4.64
CA LEU A 51 -13.99 -2.21 5.75
C LEU A 51 -12.47 -2.40 5.79
N THR A 52 -11.83 -2.55 4.63
CA THR A 52 -10.37 -2.61 4.52
C THR A 52 -9.72 -1.37 5.13
N LEU A 53 -10.23 -0.17 4.80
CA LEU A 53 -9.70 1.09 5.31
C LEU A 53 -9.97 1.26 6.82
N GLU A 54 -11.13 0.86 7.31
CA GLU A 54 -11.48 0.85 8.73
C GLU A 54 -10.53 -0.05 9.55
N VAL A 55 -10.19 -1.22 9.02
CA VAL A 55 -9.23 -2.14 9.64
C VAL A 55 -7.81 -1.59 9.56
N ALA A 56 -7.40 -1.04 8.41
CA ALA A 56 -6.09 -0.40 8.23
C ALA A 56 -5.87 0.74 9.25
N ALA A 57 -6.91 1.50 9.57
CA ALA A 57 -6.86 2.61 10.51
C ALA A 57 -6.53 2.20 11.96
N GLN A 58 -6.70 0.92 12.30
CA GLN A 58 -6.44 0.35 13.62
C GLN A 58 -5.04 -0.26 13.74
N MET A 59 -4.30 -0.34 12.64
CA MET A 59 -2.98 -0.95 12.56
C MET A 59 -1.86 0.09 12.66
N PRO A 60 -0.59 -0.31 12.93
CA PRO A 60 0.55 0.61 12.96
C PRO A 60 0.99 1.10 11.56
N ILE A 61 0.04 1.31 10.64
CA ILE A 61 0.25 1.80 9.28
C ILE A 61 0.24 3.33 9.33
N TRP A 62 1.35 3.95 8.89
CA TRP A 62 1.46 5.39 8.73
C TRP A 62 0.89 5.84 7.39
N ARG A 63 1.19 5.11 6.32
CA ARG A 63 0.65 5.36 4.98
C ARG A 63 0.41 4.07 4.22
N ALA A 64 -0.55 4.09 3.30
CA ALA A 64 -0.73 3.01 2.35
C ALA A 64 -0.81 3.54 0.92
N VAL A 65 -0.40 2.70 -0.04
CA VAL A 65 -0.35 3.04 -1.47
C VAL A 65 -1.33 2.19 -2.28
N THR A 66 -1.97 2.81 -3.27
CA THR A 66 -2.92 2.17 -4.18
C THR A 66 -2.30 1.97 -5.56
N THR A 67 -3.09 1.52 -6.55
CA THR A 67 -2.70 1.54 -7.97
C THR A 67 -3.31 2.73 -8.73
N GLN A 68 -4.01 3.63 -8.03
CA GLN A 68 -4.56 4.85 -8.63
C GLN A 68 -3.41 5.75 -9.11
N SER A 69 -3.55 6.28 -10.33
CA SER A 69 -2.52 7.14 -10.93
C SER A 69 -2.54 8.52 -10.27
N GLY A 70 -1.37 8.99 -9.87
CA GLY A 70 -1.20 10.32 -9.30
C GLY A 70 0.14 10.45 -8.58
N ALA A 71 0.50 11.70 -8.26
CA ALA A 71 1.78 12.01 -7.64
C ALA A 71 1.70 13.11 -6.57
N LEU A 72 0.55 13.78 -6.45
CA LEU A 72 0.31 14.70 -5.34
C LEU A 72 -0.18 13.91 -4.13
N HIS A 73 0.47 14.12 -2.98
CA HIS A 73 0.11 13.49 -1.72
C HIS A 73 -0.16 14.54 -0.65
N THR A 74 -1.17 14.29 0.17
CA THR A 74 -1.51 15.11 1.34
C THR A 74 -1.54 14.24 2.59
N THR A 75 -1.70 14.87 3.76
CA THR A 75 -1.89 14.16 5.02
C THR A 75 -3.31 13.60 5.20
N ASP A 76 -4.28 14.10 4.44
CA ASP A 76 -5.70 13.79 4.62
C ASP A 76 -6.04 12.41 4.06
N ASN A 77 -5.37 12.00 2.98
CA ASN A 77 -5.55 10.70 2.34
C ASN A 77 -4.39 9.74 2.64
N ARG A 78 -4.15 9.50 3.93
CA ARG A 78 -2.95 8.77 4.36
C ARG A 78 -2.95 7.30 3.92
N PHE A 79 -4.10 6.68 3.70
CA PHE A 79 -4.19 5.28 3.29
C PHE A 79 -4.37 5.08 1.79
N GLU A 80 -4.71 6.10 1.02
CA GLU A 80 -4.95 5.91 -0.41
C GLU A 80 -3.98 6.76 -1.26
N LEU A 81 -2.69 6.73 -0.90
CA LEU A 81 -1.67 7.44 -1.68
C LEU A 81 -1.59 6.87 -3.10
N ALA A 82 -1.84 7.74 -4.08
CA ALA A 82 -1.68 7.42 -5.49
C ALA A 82 -0.22 7.12 -5.85
N ARG A 83 0.01 6.40 -6.94
CA ARG A 83 1.35 6.10 -7.46
C ARG A 83 1.43 6.39 -8.94
N THR A 84 2.61 6.78 -9.40
CA THR A 84 2.90 6.77 -10.84
C THR A 84 3.33 5.38 -11.28
N ARG A 85 2.66 4.87 -12.32
CA ARG A 85 3.02 3.59 -12.95
C ARG A 85 4.21 3.79 -13.88
N ILE A 86 5.24 3.00 -13.70
CA ILE A 86 6.35 2.87 -14.64
C ILE A 86 6.09 1.66 -15.53
N HIS A 87 6.12 1.86 -16.84
CA HIS A 87 5.92 0.83 -17.84
C HIS A 87 7.26 0.32 -18.37
N PHE A 88 7.25 -0.84 -19.05
CA PHE A 88 8.47 -1.45 -19.60
C PHE A 88 9.14 -0.56 -20.68
N ASP A 89 8.38 0.33 -21.30
CA ASP A 89 8.80 1.28 -22.34
C ASP A 89 9.06 2.70 -21.79
N THR A 90 8.97 2.90 -20.47
CA THR A 90 9.29 4.19 -19.85
C THR A 90 10.80 4.44 -19.93
N SER A 91 11.21 5.31 -20.86
CA SER A 91 12.60 5.76 -20.98
C SER A 91 13.00 6.64 -19.78
N VAL A 92 14.31 6.89 -19.65
CA VAL A 92 14.83 7.82 -18.62
C VAL A 92 14.26 9.22 -18.78
N ASP A 93 14.14 9.71 -20.03
CA ASP A 93 13.56 11.03 -20.30
C ASP A 93 12.07 11.07 -19.98
N ALA A 94 11.33 9.99 -20.28
CA ALA A 94 9.91 9.87 -19.93
C ALA A 94 9.71 9.85 -18.41
N LEU A 95 10.55 9.10 -17.68
CA LEU A 95 10.55 9.13 -16.22
C LEU A 95 10.85 10.52 -15.67
N ALA A 96 11.83 11.23 -16.25
CA ALA A 96 12.17 12.59 -15.83
C ALA A 96 11.01 13.58 -16.05
N ALA A 97 10.27 13.46 -17.16
CA ALA A 97 9.09 14.27 -17.42
C ALA A 97 7.98 13.97 -16.40
N ILE A 98 7.68 12.70 -16.17
CA ILE A 98 6.74 12.24 -15.14
C ILE A 98 7.06 12.87 -13.78
N LEU A 99 8.33 12.88 -13.36
CA LEU A 99 8.69 13.40 -12.03
C LEU A 99 8.68 14.95 -11.93
N ARG A 100 8.68 15.67 -13.06
CA ARG A 100 8.72 17.14 -13.09
C ARG A 100 7.33 17.77 -13.24
N ASP A 101 6.43 17.10 -13.95
CA ASP A 101 5.11 17.64 -14.30
C ASP A 101 4.04 17.35 -13.24
N ASN A 102 4.46 16.86 -12.07
CA ASN A 102 3.64 16.45 -10.93
C ASN A 102 3.76 17.41 -9.74
#